data_AF-A0A959NLI4-F1
#
_entry.id   AF-A0A959NLI4-F1
#
_cell.length_a   1.000
_cell.length_b   1.000
_cell.length_c   1.000
_cell.angle_alpha   90.00
_cell.angle_beta   90.00
_cell.angle_gamma   90.00
#
_symmetry.space_group_name_H-M   'P 1'
#
loop_
_entity.id
_entity.type
_entity.pdbx_description
1 polymer ?
#
loop_
_entity_poly.entity_id
_entity_poly.type
_entity_poly.pdbx_seq_one_letter_code
_entity_poly.pdbx_strand_id
1 'polypeptide(L)'
;IMGRGLGASGVLSTTVAVAVDKVAPAHAQSNEFYKGYLGDGTKNPFKDWLTFSILGAVIGGFISGAISGRNKIMVEKGPRFTNGKRFLFAFIGGSLMGYGAKMARGCTSGQALTGGSLLSVGGWAFMIMVFVGAYGMAYFVRRQWT
;
A
#
# COMPACT_ATOMS: atom_id res chain seq x y z
N ILE A 1 -1.63 -20.32 -6.72
CA ILE A 1 -2.54 -19.40 -5.97
C ILE A 1 -1.69 -18.35 -5.24
N MET A 2 -1.56 -17.17 -5.87
CA MET A 2 -1.32 -15.82 -5.32
C MET A 2 -0.34 -15.64 -4.14
N GLY A 3 0.94 -16.00 -4.31
CA GLY A 3 2.04 -15.63 -3.39
C GLY A 3 2.68 -14.26 -3.66
N ARG A 4 2.33 -13.62 -4.78
CA ARG A 4 2.77 -12.26 -5.15
C ARG A 4 1.63 -11.31 -4.81
N GLY A 5 1.79 -10.53 -3.74
CA GLY A 5 0.74 -9.64 -3.23
C GLY A 5 0.05 -8.86 -4.35
N LEU A 6 -1.27 -9.01 -4.45
CA LEU A 6 -2.09 -8.31 -5.45
C LEU A 6 -2.25 -6.83 -5.08
N GLY A 7 -2.21 -5.97 -6.10
CA GLY A 7 -2.40 -4.52 -5.96
C GLY A 7 -1.10 -3.76 -5.67
N ALA A 8 -1.22 -2.50 -5.23
CA ALA A 8 -0.07 -1.58 -5.11
C ALA A 8 1.10 -2.12 -4.26
N SER A 9 0.82 -2.99 -3.29
CA SER A 9 1.82 -3.65 -2.45
C SER A 9 2.73 -4.61 -3.21
N GLY A 10 2.28 -5.15 -4.35
CA GLY A 10 3.09 -5.97 -5.25
C GLY A 10 4.24 -5.17 -5.85
N VAL A 11 3.95 -4.00 -6.43
CA VAL A 11 4.98 -3.10 -7.01
C VAL A 11 5.92 -2.57 -5.94
N LEU A 12 5.42 -2.17 -4.77
CA LEU A 12 6.29 -1.74 -3.67
C LEU A 12 7.25 -2.85 -3.22
N SER A 13 6.76 -4.09 -3.10
CA SER A 13 7.58 -5.25 -2.75
C SER A 13 8.61 -5.57 -3.85
N THR A 14 8.23 -5.42 -5.12
CA THR A 14 9.13 -5.59 -6.28
C THR A 14 10.22 -4.52 -6.31
N THR A 15 9.89 -3.25 -6.11
CA THR A 15 10.87 -2.16 -6.06
C THR A 15 11.87 -2.36 -4.94
N VAL A 16 11.41 -2.76 -3.76
CA VAL A 16 12.29 -3.10 -2.62
C VAL A 16 13.16 -4.30 -2.94
N ALA A 17 12.62 -5.35 -3.56
CA ALA A 17 13.39 -6.52 -3.95
C ALA A 17 14.52 -6.18 -4.94
N VAL A 18 14.25 -5.34 -5.95
CA VAL A 18 15.29 -4.89 -6.90
C VAL A 18 16.30 -3.95 -6.25
N ALA A 19 15.87 -3.07 -5.34
CA ALA A 19 16.78 -2.20 -4.60
C ALA A 19 17.73 -3.02 -3.70
N VAL A 20 17.21 -4.05 -3.02
CA VAL A 20 17.99 -4.95 -2.18
C VAL A 20 18.93 -5.81 -3.02
N ASP A 21 18.51 -6.30 -4.18
CA ASP A 21 19.37 -7.05 -5.10
C ASP A 21 20.55 -6.20 -5.62
N LYS A 22 20.32 -4.91 -5.92
CA LYS A 22 21.40 -3.99 -6.33
C LYS A 22 22.41 -3.66 -5.24
N VAL A 23 22.00 -3.68 -3.97
CA VAL A 23 22.87 -3.31 -2.84
C VAL A 23 23.51 -4.54 -2.19
N ALA A 24 22.78 -5.66 -2.12
CA ALA A 24 23.19 -6.89 -1.43
C ALA A 24 22.63 -8.14 -2.16
N PRO A 25 23.22 -8.52 -3.31
CA PRO A 25 22.70 -9.62 -4.15
C PRO A 25 22.73 -10.98 -3.44
N ALA A 26 23.73 -11.23 -2.58
CA ALA A 26 23.82 -12.45 -1.80
C ALA A 26 22.66 -12.62 -0.80
N HIS A 27 22.15 -11.51 -0.24
CA HIS A 27 21.01 -11.52 0.69
C HIS A 27 19.66 -11.62 -0.05
N ALA A 28 19.57 -11.01 -1.24
CA ALA A 28 18.40 -11.13 -2.11
C ALA A 28 18.22 -12.56 -2.63
N GLN A 29 19.32 -13.25 -2.95
CA GLN A 29 19.29 -14.64 -3.44
C GLN A 29 19.26 -15.70 -2.33
N SER A 30 19.51 -15.37 -1.06
CA SER A 30 19.37 -16.32 0.05
C SER A 30 17.94 -16.38 0.61
N ASN A 31 17.10 -15.38 0.34
CA ASN A 31 15.79 -15.23 0.95
C ASN A 31 14.66 -15.64 -0.04
N GLU A 32 13.85 -16.64 0.32
CA GLU A 32 12.70 -17.09 -0.49
C GLU A 32 11.73 -15.95 -0.80
N PHE A 33 11.64 -14.97 0.11
CA PHE A 33 10.83 -13.78 -0.05
C PHE A 33 11.20 -12.98 -1.29
N TYR A 34 12.49 -12.71 -1.51
CA TYR A 34 12.96 -11.87 -2.61
C TYR A 34 12.99 -12.62 -3.94
N LYS A 35 13.33 -13.92 -3.94
CA LYS A 35 13.24 -14.79 -5.13
C LYS A 35 11.83 -14.79 -5.73
N GLY A 36 10.82 -14.79 -4.87
CA GLY A 36 9.43 -14.70 -5.27
C GLY A 36 9.11 -13.44 -6.10
N TYR A 37 9.80 -12.31 -5.89
CA TYR A 37 9.55 -11.06 -6.62
C TYR A 37 10.54 -10.78 -7.75
N LEU A 38 11.78 -11.27 -7.65
CA LEU A 38 12.83 -11.12 -8.67
C LEU A 38 12.65 -12.05 -9.87
N GLY A 39 11.97 -13.20 -9.68
CA GLY A 39 11.80 -14.22 -10.73
C GLY A 39 13.14 -14.85 -11.16
N ASP A 40 13.13 -15.63 -12.24
CA ASP A 40 14.33 -16.33 -12.75
C ASP A 40 15.33 -15.41 -13.49
N GLY A 41 15.29 -14.09 -13.25
CA GLY A 41 16.17 -13.11 -13.93
C GLY A 41 15.86 -12.89 -15.41
N THR A 42 14.84 -13.54 -15.98
CA THR A 42 14.50 -13.49 -17.42
C THR A 42 13.44 -12.45 -17.79
N LYS A 43 12.62 -11.99 -16.82
CA LYS A 43 11.61 -10.94 -17.03
C LYS A 43 11.86 -9.77 -16.08
N ASN A 44 11.97 -8.57 -16.65
CA ASN A 44 12.21 -7.35 -15.89
C ASN A 44 11.03 -7.11 -14.93
N PRO A 45 11.22 -7.16 -13.59
CA PRO A 45 10.12 -7.15 -12.60
C PRO A 45 9.22 -5.91 -12.68
N PHE A 46 9.73 -4.82 -13.25
CA PHE A 46 8.97 -3.59 -13.48
C PHE A 46 8.04 -3.62 -14.70
N LYS A 47 8.19 -4.59 -15.61
CA LYS A 47 7.30 -4.75 -16.78
C LYS A 47 5.99 -5.46 -16.46
N ASP A 48 5.70 -5.67 -15.18
CA ASP A 48 4.42 -6.21 -14.77
C ASP A 48 3.31 -5.16 -14.98
N TRP A 49 2.13 -5.60 -15.42
CA TRP A 49 0.97 -4.75 -15.70
C TRP A 49 0.60 -3.84 -14.52
N LEU A 50 0.90 -4.30 -13.31
CA LEU A 50 0.73 -3.58 -12.06
C LEU A 50 1.50 -2.25 -12.02
N THR A 51 2.72 -2.19 -12.57
CA THR A 51 3.54 -0.96 -12.57
C THR A 51 2.89 0.14 -13.40
N PHE A 52 2.41 -0.22 -14.60
CA PHE A 52 1.69 0.72 -15.46
C PHE A 52 0.37 1.18 -14.83
N SER A 53 -0.34 0.29 -14.14
CA SER A 53 -1.57 0.62 -13.43
C SER A 53 -1.34 1.64 -12.32
N ILE A 54 -0.25 1.52 -11.55
CA ILE A 54 0.07 2.48 -10.48
C ILE A 54 0.53 3.82 -11.06
N LEU A 55 1.37 3.81 -12.10
CA LEU A 55 1.79 5.04 -12.79
C LEU A 55 0.58 5.78 -13.36
N GLY A 56 -0.33 5.04 -14.02
CA GLY A 56 -1.59 5.58 -14.53
C GLY A 56 -2.47 6.16 -13.43
N ALA A 57 -2.57 5.50 -12.27
CA ALA A 57 -3.34 6.01 -11.13
C ALA A 57 -2.74 7.30 -10.53
N VAL A 58 -1.41 7.38 -10.43
CA VAL A 58 -0.72 8.58 -9.93
C VAL A 58 -0.91 9.76 -10.91
N ILE A 59 -0.66 9.52 -12.20
CA ILE A 59 -0.82 10.55 -13.24
C ILE A 59 -2.29 10.97 -13.36
N GLY A 60 -3.21 10.01 -13.42
CA GLY A 60 -4.65 10.25 -13.51
C GLY A 60 -5.18 11.00 -12.29
N GLY A 61 -4.73 10.66 -11.08
CA GLY A 61 -5.07 11.39 -9.85
C GLY A 61 -4.56 12.83 -9.87
N PHE A 62 -3.32 13.04 -10.34
CA PHE A 62 -2.74 14.38 -10.46
C PHE A 62 -3.46 15.25 -11.50
N ILE A 63 -3.77 14.69 -12.68
CA ILE A 63 -4.52 15.37 -13.73
C ILE A 63 -5.94 15.69 -13.24
N SER A 64 -6.62 14.75 -12.60
CA SER A 64 -7.95 14.96 -12.02
C SER A 64 -7.94 16.07 -10.96
N GLY A 65 -6.92 16.08 -10.09
CA GLY A 65 -6.70 17.14 -9.10
C GLY A 65 -6.40 18.50 -9.71
N ALA A 66 -5.65 18.53 -10.82
CA ALA A 66 -5.34 19.74 -11.58
C ALA A 66 -6.60 20.33 -12.24
N ILE A 67 -7.38 19.49 -12.93
CA ILE A 67 -8.65 19.89 -13.56
C ILE A 67 -9.64 20.39 -12.50
N SER A 68 -9.66 19.77 -11.31
CA SER A 68 -10.52 20.19 -10.22
C SER A 68 -10.05 21.45 -9.48
N GLY A 69 -8.87 21.99 -9.81
CA GLY A 69 -8.26 23.10 -9.05
C GLY A 69 -7.94 22.76 -7.59
N ARG A 70 -7.80 21.47 -7.25
CA ARG A 70 -7.57 20.96 -5.89
C ARG A 70 -6.13 20.58 -5.59
N ASN A 71 -5.21 20.77 -6.53
CA ASN A 71 -3.78 20.57 -6.30
C ASN A 71 -3.23 21.66 -5.37
N LYS A 72 -3.38 21.44 -4.06
CA LYS A 72 -2.80 22.27 -3.00
C LYS A 72 -1.85 21.39 -2.19
N ILE A 73 -0.60 21.81 -2.07
CA ILE A 73 0.34 21.18 -1.14
C ILE A 73 -0.05 21.65 0.26
N MET A 74 -0.83 20.83 0.97
CA MET A 74 -1.29 21.12 2.32
C MET A 74 -1.16 19.87 3.18
N VAL A 75 -0.80 20.07 4.45
CA VAL A 75 -0.90 19.01 5.46
C VAL A 75 -2.32 19.06 6.01
N GLU A 76 -3.14 18.07 5.68
CA GLU A 76 -4.49 17.97 6.24
C GLU A 76 -4.41 17.65 7.75
N LYS A 77 -4.89 18.60 8.56
CA LYS A 77 -4.92 18.52 10.04
C LYS A 77 -6.00 19.45 10.60
N GLY A 78 -6.42 19.22 11.84
CA GLY A 78 -7.27 20.14 12.59
C GLY A 78 -6.58 21.47 12.91
N PRO A 79 -7.33 22.56 13.17
CA PRO A 79 -6.78 23.91 13.39
C PRO A 79 -5.77 23.98 14.55
N ARG A 80 -5.95 23.11 15.56
CA ARG A 80 -5.16 23.12 16.80
C ARG A 80 -4.02 22.09 16.81
N PHE A 81 -3.87 21.30 15.75
CA PHE A 81 -2.91 20.20 15.72
C PHE A 81 -1.57 20.62 15.12
N THR A 82 -0.44 20.15 15.67
CA THR A 82 0.90 20.50 15.18
C THR A 82 1.29 19.62 13.99
N ASN A 83 2.00 20.19 13.00
CA ASN A 83 2.46 19.44 11.81
C ASN A 83 3.34 18.24 12.21
N GLY A 84 4.26 18.42 13.16
CA GLY A 84 5.15 17.35 13.63
C GLY A 84 4.39 16.15 14.21
N LYS A 85 3.35 16.39 15.02
CA LYS A 85 2.50 15.32 15.54
C LYS A 85 1.74 14.62 14.41
N ARG A 86 1.23 15.36 13.42
CA ARG A 86 0.52 14.78 12.26
C ARG A 86 1.42 13.85 11.46
N PHE A 87 2.66 14.27 11.18
CA PHE A 87 3.64 13.42 10.50
C PHE A 87 3.97 12.17 11.32
N LEU A 88 4.15 12.29 12.63
CA LEU A 88 4.40 11.14 13.50
C LEU A 88 3.23 10.13 13.46
N PHE A 89 1.99 10.60 13.58
CA PHE A 89 0.83 9.73 13.49
C PHE A 89 0.63 9.13 12.10
N ALA A 90 0.90 9.89 11.02
CA ALA A 90 0.86 9.39 9.65
C ALA A 90 1.93 8.31 9.42
N PHE A 91 3.12 8.49 9.97
CA PHE A 91 4.20 7.51 9.92
C PHE A 91 3.81 6.23 10.67
N ILE A 92 3.38 6.34 11.94
CA ILE A 92 2.96 5.18 12.74
C ILE A 92 1.79 4.45 12.06
N GLY A 93 0.78 5.17 11.59
CA GLY A 93 -0.36 4.61 10.88
C GLY A 93 0.04 3.91 9.59
N GLY A 94 0.94 4.51 8.81
CA GLY A 94 1.50 3.93 7.59
C GLY A 94 2.30 2.65 7.86
N SER A 95 3.12 2.63 8.91
CA SER A 95 3.88 1.44 9.33
C SER A 95 2.95 0.30 9.75
N LEU A 96 1.94 0.58 10.57
CA LEU A 96 0.94 -0.42 10.99
C LEU A 96 0.14 -0.95 9.80
N MET A 97 -0.27 -0.08 8.88
CA MET A 97 -0.97 -0.47 7.65
C MET A 97 -0.09 -1.35 6.77
N GLY A 98 1.19 -1.01 6.61
CA GLY A 98 2.16 -1.82 5.86
C GLY A 98 2.35 -3.22 6.46
N TYR A 99 2.52 -3.28 7.77
CA TYR A 99 2.64 -4.55 8.50
C TYR A 99 1.38 -5.41 8.36
N GLY A 100 0.19 -4.82 8.57
CA GLY A 100 -1.10 -5.48 8.41
C GLY A 100 -1.34 -5.98 6.98
N ALA A 101 -1.04 -5.17 5.97
CA ALA A 101 -1.18 -5.56 4.56
C ALA A 101 -0.29 -6.77 4.22
N LYS A 102 0.90 -6.88 4.85
CA LYS A 102 1.77 -8.02 4.63
C LYS A 102 1.27 -9.29 5.31
N MET A 103 0.78 -9.20 6.54
CA MET A 103 0.14 -10.33 7.22
C MET A 103 -1.10 -10.82 6.48
N ALA A 104 -1.92 -9.90 5.96
CA ALA A 104 -3.10 -10.20 5.16
C ALA A 104 -2.78 -10.68 3.72
N ARG A 105 -1.50 -10.72 3.34
CA ARG A 105 -1.02 -11.07 2.00
C ARG A 105 -1.70 -10.26 0.87
N GLY A 106 -2.06 -9.01 1.16
CA GLY A 106 -2.63 -8.10 0.16
C GLY A 106 -3.07 -6.76 0.75
N CYS A 107 -3.44 -5.85 -0.15
CA CYS A 107 -3.93 -4.52 0.21
C CYS A 107 -5.43 -4.39 -0.02
N THR A 108 -6.00 -3.24 0.31
CA THR A 108 -7.41 -2.93 0.11
C THR A 108 -7.86 -3.14 -1.35
N SER A 109 -7.04 -2.78 -2.35
CA SER A 109 -7.40 -3.05 -3.74
C SER A 109 -7.31 -4.52 -4.14
N GLY A 110 -6.38 -5.30 -3.57
CA GLY A 110 -6.24 -6.72 -3.89
C GLY A 110 -7.20 -7.63 -3.12
N GLN A 111 -7.25 -7.51 -1.80
CA GLN A 111 -8.06 -8.38 -0.92
C GLN A 111 -9.50 -7.89 -0.79
N ALA A 112 -9.74 -6.57 -0.68
CA ALA A 112 -11.10 -6.07 -0.51
C ALA A 112 -11.85 -5.96 -1.85
N LEU A 113 -11.27 -5.31 -2.88
CA LEU A 113 -11.96 -5.14 -4.16
C LEU A 113 -12.00 -6.43 -4.99
N THR A 114 -10.84 -7.02 -5.31
CA THR A 114 -10.79 -8.24 -6.14
C THR A 114 -11.18 -9.49 -5.35
N GLY A 115 -10.74 -9.63 -4.10
CA GLY A 115 -11.16 -10.74 -3.24
C GLY A 115 -12.65 -10.70 -2.90
N GLY A 116 -13.20 -9.50 -2.67
CA GLY A 116 -14.63 -9.29 -2.44
C GLY A 116 -15.49 -9.56 -3.67
N SER A 117 -15.05 -9.14 -4.87
CA SER A 117 -15.77 -9.41 -6.12
C SER A 117 -15.82 -10.90 -6.48
N LEU A 118 -14.81 -11.67 -6.09
CA LEU A 118 -14.77 -13.13 -6.24
C LEU A 118 -15.53 -13.88 -5.13
N LEU A 119 -16.26 -13.18 -4.24
CA LEU A 119 -16.95 -13.75 -3.08
C LEU A 119 -16.03 -14.61 -2.19
N SER A 120 -14.74 -14.30 -2.14
CA SER A 120 -13.80 -15.01 -1.27
C SER A 120 -14.10 -14.68 0.20
N VAL A 121 -14.30 -15.72 1.01
CA VAL A 121 -14.50 -15.59 2.47
C VAL A 121 -13.37 -14.77 3.11
N GLY A 122 -12.13 -14.95 2.65
CA GLY A 122 -10.97 -14.19 3.13
C GLY A 122 -11.02 -12.70 2.77
N GLY A 123 -11.50 -12.35 1.58
CA GLY A 123 -11.64 -10.96 1.13
C GLY A 123 -12.73 -10.20 1.90
N TRP A 124 -13.87 -10.87 2.13
CA TRP A 124 -14.96 -10.33 2.95
C TRP A 124 -14.55 -10.18 4.42
N ALA A 125 -13.89 -11.18 5.00
CA ALA A 125 -13.36 -11.09 6.37
C ALA A 125 -12.35 -9.95 6.51
N PHE A 126 -11.45 -9.78 5.54
CA PHE A 126 -10.51 -8.66 5.50
C PHE A 126 -11.24 -7.31 5.45
N MET A 127 -12.22 -7.16 4.56
CA MET A 127 -12.99 -5.92 4.42
C MET A 127 -13.70 -5.56 5.74
N ILE A 128 -14.41 -6.50 6.36
CA ILE A 128 -15.12 -6.27 7.63
C ILE A 128 -14.14 -5.86 8.73
N MET A 129 -13.01 -6.56 8.89
CA MET A 129 -12.00 -6.26 9.90
C MET A 129 -11.37 -4.87 9.71
N VAL A 130 -11.15 -4.45 8.46
CA VAL A 130 -10.66 -3.09 8.16
C VAL A 130 -11.67 -2.04 8.62
N PHE A 131 -12.96 -2.20 8.31
CA PHE A 131 -13.99 -1.25 8.74
C PHE A 131 -14.16 -1.23 10.26
N VAL A 132 -14.23 -2.39 10.91
CA VAL A 132 -14.33 -2.50 12.37
C VAL A 132 -13.14 -1.83 13.05
N GLY A 133 -11.91 -2.11 12.58
CA GLY A 133 -10.70 -1.49 13.10
C GLY A 133 -10.67 0.02 12.86
N ALA A 134 -11.06 0.48 11.67
CA ALA A 134 -11.09 1.90 11.33
C ALA A 134 -12.12 2.67 12.18
N TYR A 135 -13.35 2.19 12.31
CA TYR A 135 -14.38 2.82 13.13
C TYR A 135 -14.04 2.76 14.63
N GLY A 136 -13.44 1.66 15.10
CA GLY A 136 -12.95 1.55 16.47
C GLY A 136 -11.84 2.57 16.78
N MET A 137 -10.90 2.75 15.87
CA MET A 137 -9.80 3.72 16.02
C MET A 137 -10.24 5.17 15.78
N ALA A 138 -11.28 5.41 14.98
CA ALA A 138 -11.76 6.75 14.65
C ALA A 138 -12.07 7.58 15.90
N TYR A 139 -12.64 6.96 16.95
CA TYR A 139 -12.95 7.65 18.20
C TYR A 139 -11.71 8.20 18.91
N PHE A 140 -10.57 7.50 18.83
CA PHE A 140 -9.32 7.93 19.45
C PHE A 140 -8.62 9.02 18.62
N VAL A 141 -8.70 8.91 17.29
CA VAL A 141 -8.00 9.80 16.35
C VAL A 141 -8.79 11.08 16.07
N ARG A 142 -10.09 11.18 16.43
CA ARG A 142 -10.92 12.38 16.22
C ARG A 142 -10.33 13.67 16.77
N ARG A 143 -9.55 13.60 17.86
CA ARG A 143 -8.82 14.75 18.44
C ARG A 143 -7.76 15.36 17.51
N GLN A 144 -7.40 14.70 16.41
CA GLN A 144 -6.51 15.27 15.38
C GLN A 144 -7.23 16.29 14.48
N TRP A 145 -8.56 16.27 14.44
CA TRP A 145 -9.39 17.05 13.53
C TRP A 145 -10.27 18.09 14.22
N THR A 146 -10.41 18.01 15.55
CA THR A 146 -11.08 19.02 16.41
C THR A 146 -10.07 20.06 16.90
#